data_AF-A0A7I8W364-F1
#
_entry.id   AF-A0A7I8W364-F1
#
_cell.length_a   1.000
_cell.length_b   1.000
_cell.length_c   1.000
_cell.angle_alpha   90.00
_cell.angle_beta   90.00
_cell.angle_gamma   90.00
#
_symmetry.space_group_name_H-M   'P 1'
#
loop_
_entity.id
_entity.type
_entity.pdbx_description
1 polymer ?
#
loop_
_entity_poly.entity_id
_entity_poly.type
_entity_poly.pdbx_seq_one_letter_code
_entity_poly.pdbx_strand_id
1 'polypeptide(L)'
;MSEKVRQKNSDKQFQKGKNKIHKKAYKNPKAFTGSRAEGQGFADVRKKKVMREYYKMLRKEKINKGSSETGREKKKNQKKEIRLNSPDTISDKSEKIKNKKSKKSLYKQVQEEYKKKQADKKIEVERVSKEKVEREKAIQDYKEVKSKKFSKLAKVNWKGQPNMTSQMHVLLDEIERMKKK
;
A
#
# COMPACT_ATOMS: atom_id res chain seq x y z
N MET A 1 35.25 -38.27 -80.31
CA MET A 1 34.74 -36.88 -80.22
C MET A 1 34.13 -36.73 -78.83
N SER A 2 34.85 -36.09 -77.90
CA SER A 2 34.51 -34.76 -77.33
C SER A 2 33.31 -34.84 -76.38
N GLU A 3 33.27 -34.40 -75.12
CA GLU A 3 34.11 -33.53 -74.29
C GLU A 3 33.74 -33.74 -72.80
N LYS A 4 34.76 -33.68 -71.94
CA LYS A 4 34.88 -33.05 -70.61
C LYS A 4 33.62 -32.57 -69.81
N VAL A 5 33.62 -32.96 -68.52
CA VAL A 5 33.77 -32.10 -67.30
C VAL A 5 32.60 -31.86 -66.30
N ARG A 6 32.93 -32.16 -65.02
CA ARG A 6 32.55 -31.57 -63.70
C ARG A 6 31.21 -31.85 -62.98
N GLN A 7 31.30 -32.75 -62.00
CA GLN A 7 31.17 -32.55 -60.53
C GLN A 7 30.31 -31.41 -59.92
N LYS A 8 29.50 -31.83 -58.93
CA LYS A 8 29.24 -31.29 -57.55
C LYS A 8 27.83 -30.79 -57.20
N ASN A 9 27.23 -31.52 -56.26
CA ASN A 9 26.59 -31.13 -54.99
C ASN A 9 25.34 -30.23 -54.92
N SER A 10 24.47 -30.70 -54.01
CA SER A 10 23.49 -29.99 -53.15
C SER A 10 22.35 -29.24 -53.82
N ASP A 11 21.11 -29.59 -53.48
CA ASP A 11 20.33 -28.64 -52.70
C ASP A 11 19.14 -29.23 -51.92
N LYS A 12 18.89 -28.54 -50.82
CA LYS A 12 18.11 -28.90 -49.65
C LYS A 12 16.59 -28.83 -49.88
N GLN A 13 15.90 -29.72 -49.18
CA GLN A 13 14.45 -29.72 -49.01
C GLN A 13 13.92 -28.36 -48.52
N PHE A 14 12.89 -27.82 -49.19
CA PHE A 14 12.09 -26.72 -48.69
C PHE A 14 10.73 -27.23 -48.20
N GLN A 15 10.67 -27.65 -46.94
CA GLN A 15 9.39 -27.95 -46.28
C GLN A 15 8.80 -26.65 -45.69
N LYS A 16 7.63 -26.25 -46.19
CA LYS A 16 6.85 -25.09 -45.73
C LYS A 16 6.31 -25.34 -44.31
N GLY A 17 7.05 -24.89 -43.29
CA GLY A 17 6.57 -24.81 -41.91
C GLY A 17 5.52 -23.70 -41.75
N LYS A 18 4.25 -24.06 -41.59
CA LYS A 18 3.17 -23.12 -41.22
C LYS A 18 3.36 -22.66 -39.78
N ASN A 19 4.12 -21.58 -39.59
CA ASN A 19 4.20 -20.91 -38.28
C ASN A 19 2.83 -20.26 -37.98
N LYS A 20 2.03 -20.90 -37.13
CA LYS A 20 0.83 -20.29 -36.54
C LYS A 20 1.28 -19.15 -35.62
N ILE A 21 1.27 -17.93 -36.15
CA ILE A 21 1.43 -16.72 -35.34
C ILE A 21 0.19 -16.62 -34.44
N HIS A 22 0.32 -17.03 -33.17
CA HIS A 22 -0.67 -16.72 -32.16
C HIS A 22 -0.70 -15.21 -31.95
N LYS A 23 -1.56 -14.49 -32.69
CA LYS A 23 -1.87 -13.10 -32.41
C LYS A 23 -2.47 -13.04 -31.00
N LYS A 24 -1.69 -12.62 -30.00
CA LYS A 24 -2.22 -12.32 -28.67
C LYS A 24 -3.27 -11.23 -28.85
N ALA A 25 -4.53 -11.53 -28.53
CA ALA A 25 -5.57 -10.52 -28.49
C ALA A 25 -5.15 -9.46 -27.46
N TYR A 26 -4.73 -8.29 -27.96
CA TYR A 26 -4.45 -7.15 -27.11
C TYR A 26 -5.79 -6.69 -26.52
N LYS A 27 -6.06 -7.09 -25.28
CA LYS A 27 -7.20 -6.57 -24.52
C LYS A 27 -7.08 -5.04 -24.50
N ASN A 28 -8.13 -4.35 -24.95
CA ASN A 28 -8.18 -2.90 -25.01
C ASN A 28 -7.72 -2.28 -23.67
N PRO A 29 -6.64 -1.48 -23.65
CA PRO A 29 -6.10 -0.91 -22.41
C PRO A 29 -7.00 0.17 -21.77
N LYS A 30 -8.12 0.50 -22.41
CA LYS A 30 -9.08 1.54 -21.99
C LYS A 30 -10.40 0.98 -21.44
N ALA A 31 -10.54 -0.33 -21.25
CA ALA A 31 -11.69 -0.86 -20.53
C ALA A 31 -11.52 -0.57 -19.04
N PHE A 32 -12.42 0.22 -18.46
CA PHE A 32 -12.48 0.47 -17.02
C PHE A 32 -12.80 -0.86 -16.30
N THR A 33 -11.78 -1.53 -15.77
CA THR A 33 -11.92 -2.81 -15.07
C THR A 33 -12.28 -2.55 -13.61
N GLY A 34 -13.53 -2.15 -13.34
CA GLY A 34 -13.93 -1.79 -11.99
C GLY A 34 -15.41 -1.45 -11.81
N SER A 35 -16.00 -1.85 -10.68
CA SER A 35 -17.27 -1.29 -10.21
C SER A 35 -17.01 0.02 -9.49
N ARG A 36 -17.68 1.10 -9.92
CA ARG A 36 -17.56 2.45 -9.32
C ARG A 36 -18.05 2.48 -7.86
N ALA A 37 -18.88 1.52 -7.47
CA ALA A 37 -19.45 1.40 -6.13
C ALA A 37 -18.49 0.78 -5.10
N GLU A 38 -17.50 -0.01 -5.54
CA GLU A 38 -16.61 -0.76 -4.63
C GLU A 38 -15.15 -0.26 -4.64
N GLY A 39 -14.81 0.75 -5.44
CA GLY A 39 -13.42 1.19 -5.62
C GLY A 39 -12.52 0.17 -6.33
N GLN A 40 -13.09 -0.96 -6.76
CA GLN A 40 -12.48 -1.97 -7.61
C GLN A 40 -12.02 -1.30 -8.89
N GLY A 41 -10.74 -1.41 -9.22
CA GLY A 41 -10.12 -0.69 -10.32
C GLY A 41 -8.85 -0.01 -9.86
N PHE A 42 -8.86 1.32 -9.68
CA PHE A 42 -7.65 2.06 -9.37
C PHE A 42 -7.05 1.72 -7.99
N ALA A 43 -7.90 1.47 -6.98
CA ALA A 43 -7.43 1.05 -5.66
C ALA A 43 -6.79 -0.34 -5.69
N ASP A 44 -7.36 -1.28 -6.46
CA ASP A 44 -6.81 -2.62 -6.63
C ASP A 44 -5.53 -2.64 -7.46
N VAL A 45 -5.43 -1.81 -8.50
CA VAL A 45 -4.20 -1.65 -9.28
C VAL A 45 -3.10 -1.08 -8.41
N ARG A 46 -3.39 -0.07 -7.59
CA ARG A 46 -2.44 0.50 -6.63
C ARG A 46 -2.03 -0.54 -5.57
N LYS A 47 -2.99 -1.28 -5.01
CA LYS A 47 -2.74 -2.38 -4.05
C LYS A 47 -1.86 -3.47 -4.67
N LYS A 48 -2.15 -3.90 -5.89
CA LYS A 48 -1.33 -4.87 -6.65
C LYS A 48 0.07 -4.33 -6.95
N LYS A 49 0.21 -3.04 -7.26
CA LYS A 49 1.51 -2.39 -7.47
C LYS A 49 2.35 -2.39 -6.20
N VAL A 50 1.78 -1.96 -5.07
CA VAL A 50 2.44 -1.98 -3.75
C VAL A 50 2.87 -3.40 -3.37
N MET A 51 1.99 -4.41 -3.58
CA MET A 51 2.33 -5.81 -3.33
C MET A 51 3.47 -6.31 -4.23
N ARG A 52 3.48 -5.95 -5.53
CA ARG A 52 4.59 -6.30 -6.43
C ARG A 52 5.90 -5.65 -6.00
N GLU A 53 5.87 -4.39 -5.60
CA GLU A 53 7.06 -3.69 -5.10
C GLU A 53 7.60 -4.34 -3.82
N TYR A 54 6.72 -4.72 -2.89
CA TYR A 54 7.08 -5.47 -1.70
C TYR A 54 7.74 -6.82 -2.01
N TYR A 55 7.13 -7.65 -2.86
CA TYR A 55 7.75 -8.93 -3.25
C TYR A 55 9.05 -8.75 -4.04
N LYS A 56 9.19 -7.67 -4.81
CA LYS A 56 10.43 -7.31 -5.50
C LYS A 56 11.54 -6.98 -4.49
N MET A 57 11.23 -6.25 -3.42
CA MET A 57 12.18 -5.97 -2.34
C MET A 57 12.59 -7.23 -1.60
N LEU A 58 11.65 -8.10 -1.23
CA LEU A 58 11.96 -9.40 -0.61
C LEU A 58 12.85 -10.28 -1.51
N ARG A 59 12.64 -10.23 -2.85
CA ARG A 59 13.49 -10.96 -3.80
C ARG A 59 14.90 -10.38 -3.85
N LYS A 60 15.04 -9.05 -3.84
CA LYS A 60 16.33 -8.37 -3.79
C LYS A 60 17.07 -8.63 -2.49
N GLU A 61 16.38 -8.62 -1.34
CA GLU A 61 16.98 -8.97 -0.06
C GLU A 61 17.51 -10.41 -0.03
N LYS A 62 16.78 -11.37 -0.62
CA LYS A 62 17.24 -12.75 -0.76
C LYS A 62 18.45 -12.88 -1.68
N ILE A 63 18.48 -12.13 -2.79
CA ILE A 63 19.60 -12.11 -3.73
C ILE A 63 20.82 -11.46 -3.08
N ASN A 64 20.66 -10.32 -2.41
CA ASN A 64 21.74 -9.63 -1.71
C ASN A 64 22.30 -10.44 -0.53
N LYS A 65 21.45 -11.21 0.16
CA LYS A 65 21.88 -12.18 1.19
C LYS A 65 22.58 -13.41 0.61
N GLY A 66 22.45 -13.66 -0.70
CA GLY A 66 23.10 -14.77 -1.41
C GLY A 66 24.15 -14.35 -2.43
N SER A 67 24.49 -13.06 -2.51
CA SER A 67 25.49 -12.51 -3.44
C SER A 67 26.77 -12.02 -2.75
N SER A 68 26.94 -12.32 -1.46
CA SER A 68 28.25 -12.61 -0.90
C SER A 68 28.54 -14.08 -1.19
N GLU A 69 29.69 -14.39 -1.77
CA GLU A 69 30.20 -15.73 -2.12
C GLU A 69 29.90 -16.21 -3.54
N THR A 70 30.84 -15.85 -4.42
CA THR A 70 31.47 -16.84 -5.30
C THR A 70 31.69 -18.16 -4.54
N GLY A 71 31.12 -19.26 -5.03
CA GLY A 71 31.44 -20.59 -4.55
C GLY A 71 30.23 -21.49 -4.35
N ARG A 72 29.72 -22.05 -5.45
CA ARG A 72 28.99 -23.32 -5.36
C ARG A 72 29.99 -24.38 -4.89
N GLU A 73 29.97 -24.74 -3.62
CA GLU A 73 30.27 -26.11 -3.18
C GLU A 73 29.95 -26.32 -1.70
N LYS A 74 29.48 -27.55 -1.41
CA LYS A 74 29.29 -28.14 -0.07
C LYS A 74 28.02 -27.74 0.68
N LYS A 75 26.92 -28.37 0.23
CA LYS A 75 25.97 -28.98 1.17
C LYS A 75 26.70 -30.00 2.07
N LYS A 76 26.30 -30.01 3.34
CA LYS A 76 26.62 -30.94 4.44
C LYS A 76 27.79 -30.51 5.34
N ASN A 77 27.51 -30.62 6.63
CA ASN A 77 28.40 -30.51 7.79
C ASN A 77 28.57 -29.09 8.36
N GLN A 78 27.72 -28.77 9.34
CA GLN A 78 28.12 -28.00 10.53
C GLN A 78 27.05 -28.20 11.63
N LYS A 79 27.00 -29.43 12.12
CA LYS A 79 26.58 -29.77 13.48
C LYS A 79 27.84 -30.33 14.14
N LYS A 80 28.16 -29.82 15.33
CA LYS A 80 29.35 -30.10 16.18
C LYS A 80 30.53 -29.15 15.94
N GLU A 81 30.71 -28.22 16.86
CA GLU A 81 31.84 -28.17 17.82
C GLU A 81 32.03 -26.75 18.35
N ILE A 82 31.48 -26.49 19.53
CA ILE A 82 32.07 -25.50 20.45
C ILE A 82 32.04 -26.17 21.83
N ARG A 83 33.09 -26.93 22.13
CA ARG A 83 33.46 -27.31 23.50
C ARG A 83 34.98 -27.20 23.66
N LEU A 84 35.34 -26.30 24.57
CA LEU A 84 36.40 -26.38 25.58
C LEU A 84 37.87 -26.09 25.20
N ASN A 85 38.40 -25.03 25.85
CA ASN A 85 39.67 -24.90 26.62
C ASN A 85 40.31 -23.51 26.39
N SER A 86 40.85 -22.75 27.36
CA SER A 86 40.96 -22.79 28.84
C SER A 86 41.45 -21.38 29.32
N PRO A 87 41.90 -21.12 30.57
CA PRO A 87 41.58 -19.91 31.34
C PRO A 87 42.77 -18.93 31.46
N ASP A 88 42.64 -17.97 32.36
CA ASP A 88 43.70 -17.13 32.97
C ASP A 88 43.88 -15.73 32.37
N THR A 89 43.19 -14.77 33.00
CA THR A 89 43.84 -13.58 33.60
C THR A 89 42.85 -12.96 34.60
N ILE A 90 43.20 -13.03 35.88
CA ILE A 90 42.52 -12.37 36.99
C ILE A 90 43.28 -11.06 37.26
N SER A 91 42.66 -9.91 37.00
CA SER A 91 42.79 -8.72 37.85
C SER A 91 41.76 -7.67 37.41
N ASP A 92 41.28 -6.90 38.39
CA ASP A 92 40.38 -5.74 38.27
C ASP A 92 38.89 -6.00 38.54
N LYS A 93 38.62 -6.42 39.79
CA LYS A 93 37.52 -5.86 40.60
C LYS A 93 37.86 -4.37 40.81
N SER A 94 36.99 -3.37 40.70
CA SER A 94 35.63 -3.19 41.20
C SER A 94 35.17 -1.80 40.75
N GLU A 95 33.86 -1.61 40.48
CA GLU A 95 33.10 -0.31 40.37
C GLU A 95 32.07 -0.23 39.22
N LYS A 96 31.62 -1.37 38.67
CA LYS A 96 30.47 -1.39 37.73
C LYS A 96 29.39 -2.39 38.13
N ILE A 97 29.03 -2.47 39.41
CA ILE A 97 27.78 -3.14 39.83
C ILE A 97 26.65 -2.11 39.82
N LYS A 98 26.45 -1.45 38.66
CA LYS A 98 25.28 -0.60 38.45
C LYS A 98 24.12 -1.50 38.03
N ASN A 99 23.28 -1.85 39.00
CA ASN A 99 21.88 -2.30 38.83
C ASN A 99 21.55 -2.98 37.49
N LYS A 100 22.01 -4.21 37.28
CA LYS A 100 21.54 -5.05 36.17
C LYS A 100 20.15 -5.58 36.51
N LYS A 101 19.10 -4.78 36.28
CA LYS A 101 17.71 -5.29 36.28
C LYS A 101 17.66 -6.49 35.32
N SER A 102 17.21 -7.64 35.81
CA SER A 102 17.12 -8.86 35.01
C SER A 102 16.26 -8.60 33.77
N LYS A 103 16.80 -8.85 32.58
CA LYS A 103 16.05 -8.69 31.33
C LYS A 103 14.87 -9.67 31.37
N LYS A 104 13.65 -9.18 31.09
CA LYS A 104 12.46 -10.04 31.00
C LYS A 104 12.70 -11.13 29.95
N SER A 105 12.21 -12.34 30.20
CA SER A 105 12.18 -13.43 29.22
C SER A 105 11.52 -12.98 27.93
N LEU A 106 12.06 -13.41 26.78
CA LEU A 106 11.57 -13.05 25.45
C LEU A 106 10.07 -13.34 25.30
N TYR A 107 9.61 -14.47 25.84
CA TYR A 107 8.19 -14.86 25.84
C TYR A 107 7.30 -13.83 26.56
N LYS A 108 7.76 -13.31 27.70
CA LYS A 108 7.05 -12.30 28.49
C LYS A 108 6.98 -10.97 27.74
N GLN A 109 8.04 -10.59 27.03
CA GLN A 109 8.05 -9.39 26.19
C GLN A 109 7.03 -9.51 25.06
N VAL A 110 6.99 -10.65 24.37
CA VAL A 110 6.02 -10.92 23.29
C VAL A 110 4.57 -10.85 23.79
N GLN A 111 4.28 -11.40 24.98
CA GLN A 111 2.95 -11.31 25.59
C GLN A 111 2.57 -9.86 25.93
N GLU A 112 3.49 -9.07 26.48
CA GLU A 112 3.27 -7.66 26.81
C GLU A 112 3.03 -6.83 25.54
N GLU A 113 3.80 -7.05 24.48
CA GLU A 113 3.61 -6.39 23.19
C GLU A 113 2.26 -6.73 22.55
N TYR A 114 1.82 -7.99 22.64
CA TYR A 114 0.51 -8.39 22.15
C TYR A 114 -0.60 -7.63 22.86
N LYS A 115 -0.54 -7.53 24.19
CA LYS A 115 -1.50 -6.76 24.99
C LYS A 115 -1.51 -5.28 24.63
N LYS A 116 -0.33 -4.67 24.45
CA LYS A 116 -0.21 -3.27 23.99
C LYS A 116 -0.86 -3.05 22.64
N LYS A 117 -0.54 -3.90 21.65
CA LYS A 117 -1.15 -3.82 20.31
C LYS A 117 -2.67 -3.96 20.35
N GLN A 118 -3.22 -4.76 21.27
CA GLN A 118 -4.66 -4.87 21.46
C GLN A 118 -5.26 -3.59 22.07
N ALA A 119 -4.58 -2.97 23.03
CA ALA A 119 -5.01 -1.70 23.62
C ALA A 119 -4.97 -0.57 22.58
N ASP A 120 -3.87 -0.44 21.84
CA ASP A 120 -3.69 0.60 20.81
C ASP A 120 -4.77 0.49 19.74
N LYS A 121 -5.11 -0.73 19.31
CA LYS A 121 -6.23 -0.97 18.37
C LYS A 121 -7.57 -0.49 18.91
N LYS A 122 -7.85 -0.72 20.19
CA LYS A 122 -9.11 -0.27 20.81
C LYS A 122 -9.20 1.25 20.86
N ILE A 123 -8.10 1.90 21.27
CA ILE A 123 -8.00 3.36 21.30
C ILE A 123 -8.20 3.93 19.90
N GLU A 124 -7.55 3.35 18.88
CA GLU A 124 -7.67 3.82 17.50
C GLU A 124 -9.09 3.65 16.95
N VAL A 125 -9.74 2.51 17.24
CA VAL A 125 -11.15 2.29 16.86
C VAL A 125 -12.07 3.32 17.52
N GLU A 126 -11.85 3.62 18.80
CA GLU A 126 -12.64 4.62 19.52
C GLU A 126 -12.42 6.03 18.95
N ARG A 127 -11.16 6.39 18.65
CA ARG A 127 -10.80 7.67 18.03
C ARG A 127 -11.48 7.85 16.68
N VAL A 128 -11.36 6.84 15.80
CA VAL A 128 -12.00 6.85 14.48
C VAL A 128 -13.53 6.93 14.58
N SER A 129 -14.13 6.24 15.57
CA SER A 129 -15.57 6.33 15.82
C SER A 129 -16.00 7.75 16.21
N LYS A 130 -15.27 8.39 17.13
CA LYS A 130 -15.53 9.78 17.54
C LYS A 130 -15.40 10.75 16.37
N GLU A 131 -14.31 10.67 15.60
CA GLU A 131 -14.10 11.50 14.41
C GLU A 131 -15.20 11.32 13.36
N LYS A 132 -15.70 10.09 13.19
CA LYS A 132 -16.82 9.81 12.29
C LYS A 132 -18.10 10.52 12.75
N VAL A 133 -18.43 10.43 14.03
CA VAL A 133 -19.61 11.09 14.61
C VAL A 133 -19.50 12.61 14.47
N GLU A 134 -18.35 13.19 14.78
CA GLU A 134 -18.10 14.62 14.63
C GLU A 134 -18.25 15.08 13.18
N ARG A 135 -17.71 14.31 12.23
CA ARG A 135 -17.85 14.59 10.81
C ARG A 135 -19.31 14.53 10.35
N GLU A 136 -20.05 13.51 10.77
CA GLU A 136 -21.46 13.36 10.43
C GLU A 136 -22.29 14.52 10.98
N LYS A 137 -22.04 14.93 12.23
CA LYS A 137 -22.65 16.11 12.85
C LYS A 137 -22.36 17.39 12.06
N ALA A 138 -21.10 17.65 11.72
CA ALA A 138 -20.72 18.82 10.92
C ALA A 138 -21.40 18.83 9.53
N ILE A 139 -21.55 17.65 8.90
CA ILE A 139 -22.26 17.52 7.62
C ILE A 139 -23.77 17.81 7.80
N GLN A 140 -24.39 17.34 8.88
CA GLN A 140 -25.79 17.62 9.18
C GLN A 140 -26.01 19.11 9.41
N ASP A 141 -25.19 19.74 10.25
CA ASP A 141 -25.25 21.18 10.53
C ASP A 141 -25.13 22.00 9.24
N TYR A 142 -24.18 21.66 8.37
CA TYR A 142 -24.04 22.31 7.06
C TYR A 142 -25.28 22.14 6.18
N LYS A 143 -25.83 20.93 6.09
CA LYS A 143 -27.03 20.63 5.30
C LYS A 143 -28.23 21.41 5.81
N GLU A 144 -28.40 21.52 7.12
CA GLU A 144 -29.47 22.29 7.74
C GLU A 144 -29.37 23.77 7.39
N VAL A 145 -28.20 24.37 7.61
CA VAL A 145 -27.96 25.78 7.30
C VAL A 145 -28.19 26.04 5.80
N LYS A 146 -27.70 25.14 4.95
CA LYS A 146 -27.89 25.22 3.50
C LYS A 146 -29.36 25.11 3.11
N SER A 147 -30.10 24.17 3.68
CA SER A 147 -31.53 23.97 3.42
C SER A 147 -32.36 25.17 3.87
N LYS A 148 -32.09 25.70 5.07
CA LYS A 148 -32.75 26.91 5.60
C LYS A 148 -32.48 28.13 4.68
N LYS A 149 -31.23 28.34 4.25
CA LYS A 149 -30.87 29.42 3.32
C LYS A 149 -31.56 29.23 1.96
N PHE A 150 -31.55 28.01 1.42
CA PHE A 150 -32.22 27.69 0.16
C PHE A 150 -33.73 27.94 0.25
N SER A 151 -34.40 27.51 1.32
CA SER A 151 -35.83 27.75 1.54
C SER A 151 -36.18 29.23 1.51
N LYS A 152 -35.36 30.11 2.12
CA LYS A 152 -35.55 31.57 2.04
C LYS A 152 -35.39 32.11 0.61
N LEU A 153 -34.35 31.67 -0.10
CA LEU A 153 -34.02 32.16 -1.45
C LEU A 153 -34.95 31.64 -2.55
N ALA A 154 -35.50 30.44 -2.38
CA ALA A 154 -36.39 29.79 -3.34
C ALA A 154 -37.82 30.34 -3.30
N LYS A 155 -38.14 31.26 -2.39
CA LYS A 155 -39.45 31.91 -2.32
C LYS A 155 -39.68 32.75 -3.58
N VAL A 156 -40.79 32.48 -4.24
CA VAL A 156 -41.25 33.20 -5.43
C VAL A 156 -42.66 33.74 -5.21
N ASN A 157 -43.00 34.81 -5.92
CA ASN A 157 -44.36 35.34 -5.95
C ASN A 157 -45.25 34.50 -6.90
N TRP A 158 -46.55 34.82 -6.95
CA TRP A 158 -47.49 34.13 -7.83
C TRP A 158 -47.15 34.25 -9.33
N LYS A 159 -46.37 35.27 -9.73
CA LYS A 159 -45.84 35.46 -11.09
C LYS A 159 -44.53 34.68 -11.33
N GLY A 160 -44.07 33.90 -10.35
CA GLY A 160 -42.82 33.13 -10.42
C GLY A 160 -41.54 33.97 -10.25
N GLN A 161 -41.65 35.26 -9.94
CA GLN A 161 -40.49 36.11 -9.71
C GLN A 161 -39.94 35.89 -8.30
N PRO A 162 -38.61 36.02 -8.10
CA PRO A 162 -38.03 35.88 -6.77
C PRO A 162 -38.55 36.91 -5.78
N ASN A 163 -38.78 36.48 -4.54
CA ASN A 163 -39.20 37.37 -3.47
C ASN A 163 -38.00 38.18 -2.93
N MET A 164 -37.91 39.45 -3.33
CA MET A 164 -36.81 40.35 -2.96
C MET A 164 -36.65 40.55 -1.45
N THR A 165 -37.74 40.61 -0.70
CA THR A 165 -37.69 40.76 0.77
C THR A 165 -36.99 39.57 1.42
N SER A 166 -37.28 38.35 0.97
CA SER A 166 -36.64 37.14 1.49
C SER A 166 -35.16 37.05 1.11
N GLN A 167 -34.80 37.48 -0.10
CA GLN A 167 -33.40 37.58 -0.54
C GLN A 167 -32.62 38.65 0.25
N MET A 168 -33.24 39.80 0.49
CA MET A 168 -32.66 40.89 1.27
C MET A 168 -32.31 40.45 2.70
N HIS A 169 -33.21 39.73 3.38
CA HIS A 169 -32.90 39.18 4.70
C HIS A 169 -31.68 38.25 4.70
N VAL A 170 -31.52 37.42 3.66
CA VAL A 170 -30.34 36.56 3.52
C VAL A 170 -29.06 37.37 3.33
N LEU A 171 -29.13 38.49 2.59
CA LEU A 171 -27.99 39.39 2.41
C LEU A 171 -27.62 40.13 3.70
N LEU A 172 -28.61 40.64 4.43
CA LEU A 172 -28.41 41.29 5.73
C LEU A 172 -27.76 40.33 6.74
N ASP A 173 -28.28 39.09 6.84
CA ASP A 173 -27.69 38.03 7.67
C ASP A 173 -26.19 37.80 7.33
N GLU A 174 -25.83 37.84 6.04
CA GLU A 174 -24.45 37.63 5.58
C GLU A 174 -23.54 38.84 5.91
N ILE A 175 -24.04 40.07 5.73
CA ILE A 175 -23.33 41.31 6.10
C ILE A 175 -23.07 41.34 7.60
N GLU A 176 -24.06 41.00 8.42
CA GLU A 176 -23.90 40.95 9.88
C GLU A 176 -22.84 39.91 10.31
N ARG A 177 -22.84 38.74 9.67
CA ARG A 177 -21.80 37.72 9.91
C ARG A 177 -20.42 38.21 9.52
N MET A 178 -20.30 38.96 8.43
CA MET A 178 -19.04 39.57 8.02
C MET A 178 -18.58 40.64 9.01
N LYS A 179 -19.50 41.46 9.55
CA LYS A 179 -19.17 42.48 10.57
C LYS A 179 -18.76 41.89 11.92
N LYS A 180 -19.24 40.69 12.26
CA LYS A 180 -18.91 39.99 13.51
C LYS A 180 -17.62 39.18 13.45
N LYS A 181 -17.05 38.99 12.26
CA LYS A 181 -15.74 38.34 12.05
C LYS A 181 -14.62 39.36 12.12
#